data_AF-A0A6J5G534-F1
#
_entry.id   AF-A0A6J5G534-F1
#
_cell.length_a   1.000
_cell.length_b   1.000
_cell.length_c   1.000
_cell.angle_alpha   90.00
_cell.angle_beta   90.00
_cell.angle_gamma   90.00
#
_symmetry.space_group_name_H-M   'P 1'
#
loop_
_entity.id
_entity.type
_entity.pdbx_description
1 polymer ?
#
loop_
_entity_poly.entity_id
_entity_poly.type
_entity_poly.pdbx_seq_one_letter_code
_entity_poly.pdbx_strand_id
1 'polypeptide(L)'
;MSETGFFGKVRTHGDFVARRLPAAFIEPWDRSVQAGMLEARARYGAQWLTLYLNAPVWCFALGETLCGAAAWAGVLMPGVDRVGRYFPFTLARPVAPGLLANWLRGAQPWFEMAVELALSTLAPSFDLEGFGDQVRMLDGLDGERRAPWRYACACEGENNGVGLGECLATYTAVGDSLWWSEGSAAVEPTLRVATGLLDGPRFADLLDAARAPWKAAIALHRA
;
A
#
# COMPACT_ATOMS: atom_id res chain seq x y z
N MET A 1 18.14 -3.73 -13.44
CA MET A 1 17.14 -4.49 -12.66
C MET A 1 16.38 -3.47 -11.84
N SER A 2 15.07 -3.63 -11.74
CA SER A 2 14.19 -2.65 -11.10
C SER A 2 13.90 -3.15 -9.68
N GLU A 3 14.52 -2.52 -8.68
CA GLU A 3 14.62 -3.00 -7.30
C GLU A 3 13.53 -2.42 -6.40
N THR A 4 13.19 -3.13 -5.31
CA THR A 4 12.30 -2.60 -4.27
C THR A 4 12.96 -1.43 -3.53
N GLY A 5 12.22 -0.33 -3.40
CA GLY A 5 12.65 0.88 -2.72
C GLY A 5 11.66 1.37 -1.69
N PHE A 6 11.99 2.48 -1.02
CA PHE A 6 11.13 3.13 -0.04
C PHE A 6 11.20 4.64 -0.11
N PHE A 7 10.12 5.28 0.36
CA PHE A 7 9.97 6.72 0.48
C PHE A 7 9.06 7.07 1.66
N GLY A 8 9.35 8.17 2.38
CA GLY A 8 8.45 8.71 3.40
C GLY A 8 9.18 9.11 4.68
N LYS A 9 8.48 9.04 5.83
CA LYS A 9 9.04 9.44 7.13
C LYS A 9 9.15 8.28 8.11
N VAL A 10 10.28 8.25 8.81
CA VAL A 10 10.63 7.27 9.84
C VAL A 10 11.11 7.97 11.11
N ARG A 11 10.86 7.39 12.28
CA ARG A 11 11.09 8.02 13.59
C ARG A 11 12.54 8.44 13.87
N THR A 12 13.50 7.84 13.19
CA THR A 12 14.93 8.09 13.40
C THR A 12 15.48 9.28 12.61
N HIS A 13 14.78 9.75 11.57
CA HIS A 13 15.27 10.77 10.66
C HIS A 13 14.45 12.05 10.76
N GLY A 14 15.10 13.20 10.65
CA GLY A 14 14.44 14.52 10.71
C GLY A 14 13.91 15.03 9.38
N ASP A 15 14.02 14.25 8.30
CA ASP A 15 13.55 14.58 6.96
C ASP A 15 13.03 13.32 6.26
N PHE A 16 12.55 13.45 5.03
CA PHE A 16 12.18 12.32 4.19
C PHE A 16 13.37 11.39 3.96
N VAL A 17 13.10 10.09 3.99
CA VAL A 17 14.02 9.05 3.54
C VAL A 17 13.55 8.55 2.18
N ALA A 18 14.49 8.37 1.25
CA ALA A 18 14.22 7.83 -0.07
C ALA A 18 15.39 6.96 -0.52
N ARG A 19 15.11 5.72 -0.95
CA ARG A 19 16.12 4.84 -1.57
C ARG A 19 15.48 3.99 -2.66
N ARG A 20 16.19 3.82 -3.78
CA ARG A 20 15.85 2.93 -4.92
C ARG A 20 14.49 3.18 -5.59
N LEU A 21 13.86 4.33 -5.34
CA LEU A 21 12.68 4.75 -6.07
C LEU A 21 13.04 5.89 -7.04
N PRO A 22 12.71 5.77 -8.34
CA PRO A 22 12.99 6.82 -9.31
C PRO A 22 12.04 8.02 -9.10
N ALA A 23 12.46 9.20 -9.56
CA ALA A 23 11.64 10.41 -9.51
C ALA A 23 10.26 10.23 -10.20
N ALA A 24 10.23 9.46 -11.29
CA ALA A 24 8.99 9.12 -12.00
C ALA A 24 7.94 8.39 -11.14
N PHE A 25 8.37 7.73 -10.05
CA PHE A 25 7.48 7.20 -9.03
C PHE A 25 7.22 8.23 -7.93
N ILE A 26 8.29 8.79 -7.35
CA ILE A 26 8.20 9.64 -6.15
C ILE A 26 7.33 10.88 -6.40
N GLU A 27 7.51 11.59 -7.51
CA GLU A 27 6.84 12.87 -7.75
C GLU A 27 5.29 12.78 -7.81
N PRO A 28 4.67 11.90 -8.63
CA PRO A 28 3.22 11.75 -8.64
C PRO A 28 2.70 11.13 -7.33
N TRP A 29 3.47 10.21 -6.74
CA TRP A 29 3.11 9.57 -5.47
C TRP A 29 3.05 10.56 -4.31
N ASP A 30 4.12 11.33 -4.12
CA ASP A 30 4.23 12.35 -3.07
C ASP A 30 3.12 13.40 -3.22
N ARG A 31 2.84 13.87 -4.44
CA ARG A 31 1.73 14.80 -4.70
C ARG A 31 0.37 14.22 -4.28
N SER A 32 0.08 12.97 -4.64
CA SER A 32 -1.16 12.27 -4.28
C SER A 32 -1.28 12.12 -2.76
N VAL A 33 -0.22 11.68 -2.08
CA VAL A 33 -0.19 11.49 -0.64
C VAL A 33 -0.31 12.83 0.11
N GLN A 34 0.37 13.89 -0.34
CA GLN A 34 0.24 15.23 0.26
C GLN A 34 -1.18 15.77 0.15
N ALA A 35 -1.81 15.65 -1.03
CA ALA A 35 -3.21 16.05 -1.22
C ALA A 35 -4.16 15.24 -0.31
N GLY A 36 -3.91 13.94 -0.19
CA GLY A 36 -4.61 13.05 0.73
C GLY A 36 -4.49 13.45 2.19
N MET A 37 -3.28 13.77 2.64
CA MET A 37 -3.01 14.22 4.00
C MET A 37 -3.70 15.55 4.31
N LEU A 38 -3.75 16.46 3.33
CA LEU A 38 -4.46 17.73 3.46
C LEU A 38 -5.98 17.52 3.60
N GLU A 39 -6.57 16.71 2.72
CA GLU A 39 -7.99 16.38 2.77
C GLU A 39 -8.36 15.67 4.08
N ALA A 40 -7.58 14.66 4.48
CA ALA A 40 -7.83 13.93 5.72
C ALA A 40 -7.81 14.86 6.95
N ARG A 41 -6.89 15.83 7.01
CA ARG A 41 -6.85 16.83 8.08
C ARG A 41 -8.08 17.73 8.06
N ALA A 42 -8.48 18.20 6.89
CA ALA A 42 -9.66 19.04 6.74
C ALA A 42 -10.94 18.29 7.13
N ARG A 43 -11.08 17.04 6.68
CA ARG A 43 -12.27 16.19 6.89
C ARG A 43 -12.44 15.73 8.33
N TYR A 44 -11.37 15.31 9.00
CA TYR A 44 -11.45 14.73 10.34
C TYR A 44 -11.14 15.70 11.48
N GLY A 45 -10.58 16.88 11.17
CA GLY A 45 -10.27 17.92 12.15
C GLY A 45 -9.48 17.37 13.35
N ALA A 46 -10.01 17.54 14.56
CA ALA A 46 -9.38 17.07 15.79
C ALA A 46 -9.19 15.53 15.85
N GLN A 47 -10.00 14.75 15.13
CA GLN A 47 -9.91 13.28 15.12
C GLN A 47 -8.82 12.77 14.16
N TRP A 48 -8.32 13.62 13.27
CA TRP A 48 -7.38 13.22 12.22
C TRP A 48 -6.17 12.48 12.76
N LEU A 49 -5.55 12.99 13.84
CA LEU A 49 -4.33 12.39 14.38
C LEU A 49 -4.60 10.98 14.93
N THR A 50 -5.72 10.79 15.64
CA THR A 50 -6.12 9.49 16.17
C THR A 50 -6.37 8.50 15.04
N LEU A 51 -7.11 8.90 14.01
CA LEU A 51 -7.37 8.05 12.85
C LEU A 51 -6.08 7.71 12.09
N TYR A 52 -5.21 8.70 11.87
CA TYR A 52 -3.93 8.51 11.20
C TYR A 52 -3.03 7.52 11.93
N LEU A 53 -2.88 7.65 13.26
CA LEU A 53 -2.01 6.77 14.05
C LEU A 53 -2.55 5.34 14.19
N ASN A 54 -3.87 5.15 14.02
CA ASN A 54 -4.52 3.84 14.10
C ASN A 54 -4.98 3.31 12.73
N ALA A 55 -4.60 3.98 11.64
CA ALA A 55 -4.89 3.50 10.30
C ALA A 55 -4.08 2.23 10.02
N PRO A 56 -4.65 1.26 9.29
CA PRO A 56 -3.97 0.01 9.06
C PRO A 56 -2.82 0.18 8.05
N VAL A 57 -1.99 -0.86 7.93
CA VAL A 57 -1.10 -0.98 6.78
C VAL A 57 -1.95 -1.29 5.55
N TRP A 58 -1.78 -0.50 4.51
CA TRP A 58 -2.42 -0.69 3.21
C TRP A 58 -1.43 -1.30 2.25
N CYS A 59 -1.77 -2.47 1.70
CA CYS A 59 -1.11 -2.98 0.52
C CYS A 59 -1.74 -2.34 -0.72
N PHE A 60 -0.95 -2.14 -1.76
CA PHE A 60 -1.43 -1.56 -3.00
C PHE A 60 -0.81 -2.18 -4.25
N ALA A 61 -1.54 -2.03 -5.36
CA ALA A 61 -1.04 -2.26 -6.71
C ALA A 61 -1.50 -1.10 -7.61
N LEU A 62 -0.58 -0.56 -8.40
CA LEU A 62 -0.82 0.52 -9.35
C LEU A 62 -0.65 -0.03 -10.75
N GLY A 63 -1.68 0.10 -11.58
CA GLY A 63 -1.58 -0.11 -13.01
C GLY A 63 -0.57 0.83 -13.65
N GLU A 64 -0.16 0.46 -14.86
CA GLU A 64 0.75 1.27 -15.68
C GLU A 64 0.24 2.70 -15.84
N THR A 65 1.17 3.63 -16.07
CA THR A 65 0.95 5.08 -16.31
C THR A 65 0.64 5.93 -15.07
N LEU A 66 0.33 5.33 -13.91
CA LEU A 66 0.05 6.07 -12.67
C LEU A 66 1.30 6.68 -12.03
N CYS A 67 2.44 6.00 -12.11
CA CYS A 67 3.72 6.40 -11.53
C CYS A 67 4.85 6.11 -12.52
N GLY A 68 4.76 6.72 -13.69
CA GLY A 68 5.61 6.42 -14.84
C GLY A 68 5.09 5.23 -15.67
N ALA A 69 5.94 4.68 -16.54
CA ALA A 69 5.55 3.64 -17.49
C ALA A 69 5.34 2.25 -16.87
N ALA A 70 5.98 1.96 -15.74
CA ALA A 70 5.86 0.67 -15.06
C ALA A 70 4.57 0.56 -14.26
N ALA A 71 4.14 -0.68 -14.00
CA ALA A 71 3.23 -0.98 -12.93
C ALA A 71 4.00 -1.00 -11.59
N TRP A 72 3.29 -0.82 -10.47
CA TRP A 72 3.90 -0.82 -9.15
C TRP A 72 3.09 -1.66 -8.17
N ALA A 73 3.76 -2.21 -7.16
CA ALA A 73 3.13 -2.84 -6.01
C ALA A 73 3.85 -2.41 -4.74
N GLY A 74 3.15 -2.35 -3.61
CA GLY A 74 3.77 -1.82 -2.40
C GLY A 74 2.91 -1.85 -1.17
N VAL A 75 3.47 -1.29 -0.09
CA VAL A 75 2.74 -1.05 1.16
C VAL A 75 2.87 0.41 1.57
N LEU A 76 1.81 0.95 2.14
CA LEU A 76 1.68 2.29 2.69
C LEU A 76 1.24 2.17 4.14
N MET A 77 1.91 2.87 5.04
CA MET A 77 1.51 2.92 6.45
C MET A 77 1.69 4.32 7.05
N PRO A 78 1.04 4.62 8.18
CA PRO A 78 1.31 5.84 8.93
C PRO A 78 2.80 5.97 9.27
N GLY A 79 3.36 7.16 9.07
CA GLY A 79 4.76 7.49 9.32
C GLY A 79 4.91 8.81 10.06
N VAL A 80 6.02 8.96 10.75
CA VAL A 80 6.34 10.15 11.55
C VAL A 80 7.85 10.31 11.61
N ASP A 81 8.35 11.53 11.44
CA ASP A 81 9.78 11.83 11.58
C ASP A 81 10.20 12.06 13.04
N ARG A 82 11.52 12.19 13.24
CA ARG A 82 12.15 12.42 14.55
C ARG A 82 11.63 13.68 15.27
N VAL A 83 11.11 14.66 14.54
CA VAL A 83 10.62 15.92 15.09
C VAL A 83 9.08 15.97 15.18
N GLY A 84 8.41 14.84 14.93
CA GLY A 84 6.96 14.69 15.13
C GLY A 84 6.09 15.15 13.97
N ARG A 85 6.63 15.36 12.77
CA ARG A 85 5.83 15.70 11.59
C ARG A 85 5.40 14.41 10.88
N TYR A 86 4.09 14.27 10.69
CA TYR A 86 3.47 13.08 10.11
C TYR A 86 3.49 13.10 8.58
N PHE A 87 3.91 11.99 7.98
CA PHE A 87 3.79 11.69 6.56
C PHE A 87 3.94 10.17 6.36
N PRO A 88 3.11 9.51 5.54
CA PRO A 88 3.15 8.06 5.39
C PRO A 88 4.52 7.51 4.97
N PHE A 89 4.81 6.29 5.39
CA PHE A 89 5.95 5.53 4.89
C PHE A 89 5.48 4.56 3.80
N THR A 90 6.25 4.44 2.72
CA THR A 90 5.94 3.62 1.55
C THR A 90 7.12 2.69 1.23
N LEU A 91 6.82 1.41 1.04
CA LEU A 91 7.67 0.49 0.28
C LEU A 91 7.02 0.27 -1.08
N ALA A 92 7.80 0.29 -2.15
CA ALA A 92 7.29 0.08 -3.49
C ALA A 92 8.29 -0.69 -4.34
N ARG A 93 7.75 -1.60 -5.16
CA ARG A 93 8.49 -2.31 -6.19
C ARG A 93 7.89 -2.02 -7.56
N PRO A 94 8.72 -1.86 -8.58
CA PRO A 94 8.25 -1.88 -9.95
C PRO A 94 7.89 -3.31 -10.35
N VAL A 95 6.87 -3.43 -11.20
CA VAL A 95 6.48 -4.66 -11.88
C VAL A 95 6.46 -4.36 -13.37
N ALA A 96 7.05 -5.26 -14.18
CA ALA A 96 7.11 -5.04 -15.61
C ALA A 96 5.69 -4.93 -16.21
N PRO A 97 5.49 -4.04 -17.21
CA PRO A 97 4.22 -3.90 -17.92
C PRO A 97 3.62 -5.25 -18.34
N GLY A 98 2.30 -5.39 -18.21
CA GLY A 98 1.57 -6.62 -18.50
C GLY A 98 1.77 -7.79 -17.52
N LEU A 99 2.71 -7.72 -16.57
CA LEU A 99 2.96 -8.82 -15.63
C LEU A 99 2.25 -8.69 -14.28
N LEU A 100 1.74 -7.49 -13.94
CA LEU A 100 1.18 -7.19 -12.61
C LEU A 100 0.08 -8.18 -12.19
N ALA A 101 -0.92 -8.41 -13.05
CA ALA A 101 -2.04 -9.28 -12.72
C ALA A 101 -1.59 -10.72 -12.42
N ASN A 102 -0.71 -11.27 -13.25
CA ASN A 102 -0.17 -12.63 -13.05
C ASN A 102 0.71 -12.71 -11.80
N TRP A 103 1.51 -11.68 -11.52
CA TRP A 103 2.33 -11.62 -10.32
C TRP A 103 1.48 -11.59 -9.05
N LEU A 104 0.42 -10.77 -9.01
CA LEU A 104 -0.48 -10.65 -7.86
C LEU A 104 -1.16 -11.98 -7.47
N ARG A 105 -1.37 -12.92 -8.40
CA ARG A 105 -1.97 -14.24 -8.08
C ARG A 105 -1.16 -15.02 -7.03
N GLY A 106 0.16 -14.81 -6.95
CA GLY A 106 1.05 -15.53 -6.04
C GLY A 106 1.90 -14.64 -5.12
N ALA A 107 1.61 -13.35 -5.04
CA ALA A 107 2.46 -12.36 -4.36
C ALA A 107 2.34 -12.35 -2.83
N GLN A 108 1.55 -13.25 -2.22
CA GLN A 108 1.32 -13.28 -0.76
C GLN A 108 2.61 -13.21 0.06
N PRO A 109 3.67 -14.03 -0.19
CA PRO A 109 4.88 -13.96 0.63
C PRO A 109 5.63 -12.63 0.53
N TRP A 110 5.56 -11.97 -0.63
CA TRP A 110 6.17 -10.66 -0.81
C TRP A 110 5.45 -9.60 0.04
N PHE A 111 4.11 -9.59 0.03
CA PHE A 111 3.34 -8.64 0.83
C PHE A 111 3.45 -8.91 2.32
N GLU A 112 3.47 -10.17 2.77
CA GLU A 112 3.70 -10.52 4.18
C GLU A 112 5.02 -9.91 4.69
N MET A 113 6.11 -10.17 3.97
CA MET A 113 7.43 -9.64 4.33
C MET A 113 7.50 -8.11 4.21
N ALA A 114 6.86 -7.52 3.20
CA ALA A 114 6.82 -6.06 3.03
C ALA A 114 6.05 -5.36 4.18
N VAL A 115 4.93 -5.94 4.63
CA VAL A 115 4.17 -5.45 5.79
C VAL A 115 5.01 -5.55 7.06
N GLU A 116 5.65 -6.70 7.31
CA GLU A 116 6.53 -6.89 8.46
C GLU A 116 7.69 -5.88 8.48
N LEU A 117 8.33 -5.66 7.33
CA LEU A 117 9.39 -4.67 7.19
C LEU A 117 8.88 -3.25 7.42
N ALA A 118 7.73 -2.86 6.85
CA ALA A 118 7.15 -1.56 7.09
C ALA A 118 6.90 -1.33 8.59
N LEU A 119 6.29 -2.31 9.27
CA LEU A 119 6.05 -2.26 10.72
C LEU A 119 7.35 -2.19 11.53
N SER A 120 8.44 -2.81 11.07
CA SER A 120 9.75 -2.75 11.74
C SER A 120 10.30 -1.33 11.88
N THR A 121 9.86 -0.38 11.03
CA THR A 121 10.23 1.04 11.13
C THR A 121 9.76 1.72 12.42
N LEU A 122 8.78 1.09 13.10
CA LEU A 122 8.23 1.56 14.36
C LEU A 122 9.08 1.14 15.57
N ALA A 123 9.97 0.16 15.42
CA ALA A 123 10.75 -0.40 16.53
C ALA A 123 11.77 0.62 17.07
N PRO A 124 12.01 0.67 18.40
CA PRO A 124 13.06 1.52 18.97
C PRO A 124 14.46 1.22 18.43
N SER A 125 14.70 -0.03 18.02
CA SER A 125 15.96 -0.51 17.45
C SER A 125 16.08 -0.30 15.93
N PHE A 126 15.14 0.42 15.31
CA PHE A 126 15.15 0.63 13.87
C PHE A 126 16.43 1.35 13.42
N ASP A 127 17.12 0.73 12.45
CA ASP A 127 18.27 1.30 11.75
C ASP A 127 17.98 1.34 10.25
N LEU A 128 18.25 2.49 9.63
CA LEU A 128 17.91 2.73 8.22
C LEU A 128 18.85 1.96 7.27
N GLU A 129 20.10 1.75 7.66
CA GLU A 129 21.07 1.05 6.82
C GLU A 129 20.74 -0.44 6.73
N GLY A 130 20.63 -1.12 7.87
CA GLY A 130 20.22 -2.52 7.96
C GLY A 130 18.83 -2.77 7.37
N PHE A 131 17.88 -1.85 7.58
CA PHE A 131 16.58 -1.90 6.91
C PHE A 131 16.72 -1.85 5.38
N GLY A 132 17.60 -0.99 4.86
CA GLY A 132 17.89 -0.90 3.44
C GLY A 132 18.40 -2.20 2.83
N ASP A 133 19.14 -3.01 3.60
CA ASP A 133 19.61 -4.34 3.18
C ASP A 133 18.48 -5.37 3.20
N GLN A 134 17.65 -5.36 4.25
CA GLN A 134 16.47 -6.23 4.35
C GLN A 134 15.48 -6.00 3.21
N VAL A 135 15.26 -4.75 2.82
CA VAL A 135 14.39 -4.41 1.67
C VAL A 135 14.91 -5.03 0.36
N ARG A 136 16.23 -5.18 0.16
CA ARG A 136 16.75 -5.85 -1.06
C ARG A 136 16.39 -7.34 -1.10
N MET A 137 16.21 -7.98 0.06
CA MET A 137 15.84 -9.40 0.12
C MET A 137 14.43 -9.66 -0.44
N LEU A 138 13.56 -8.63 -0.48
CA LEU A 138 12.23 -8.74 -1.09
C LEU A 138 12.29 -9.07 -2.58
N ASP A 139 13.31 -8.62 -3.30
CA ASP A 139 13.45 -8.84 -4.75
C ASP A 139 13.70 -10.33 -5.08
N GLY A 140 14.09 -11.14 -4.10
CA GLY A 140 14.25 -12.60 -4.24
C GLY A 140 12.94 -13.40 -4.18
N LEU A 141 11.80 -12.78 -3.86
CA LEU A 141 10.52 -13.48 -3.68
C LEU A 141 9.67 -13.60 -4.96
N ASP A 142 10.24 -13.29 -6.13
CA ASP A 142 9.51 -13.07 -7.39
C ASP A 142 9.00 -14.31 -8.14
N GLY A 143 9.44 -15.52 -7.79
CA GLY A 143 9.18 -16.68 -8.66
C GLY A 143 8.97 -18.03 -7.99
N GLU A 144 9.57 -18.30 -6.84
CA GLU A 144 9.72 -19.70 -6.39
C GLU A 144 8.71 -20.17 -5.33
N ARG A 145 8.05 -19.24 -4.63
CA ARG A 145 7.07 -19.56 -3.58
C ARG A 145 5.74 -18.89 -3.86
N ARG A 146 4.97 -19.46 -4.79
CA ARG A 146 3.55 -19.11 -4.90
C ARG A 146 2.82 -19.74 -3.72
N ALA A 147 2.47 -18.93 -2.72
CA ALA A 147 1.58 -19.34 -1.65
C ALA A 147 0.17 -18.79 -1.92
N PRO A 148 -0.89 -19.54 -1.56
CA PRO A 148 -2.24 -19.00 -1.63
C PRO A 148 -2.37 -17.78 -0.72
N TRP A 149 -3.23 -16.84 -1.12
CA TRP A 149 -3.55 -15.68 -0.30
C TRP A 149 -4.29 -16.11 0.97
N ARG A 150 -3.99 -15.44 2.10
CA ARG A 150 -4.67 -15.70 3.39
C ARG A 150 -6.11 -15.18 3.43
N TYR A 151 -6.49 -14.33 2.46
CA TYR A 151 -7.79 -13.70 2.37
C TYR A 151 -8.49 -14.09 1.07
N ALA A 152 -9.82 -14.06 1.11
CA ALA A 152 -10.71 -14.18 -0.02
C ALA A 152 -11.69 -13.00 -0.05
N CYS A 153 -12.11 -12.64 -1.25
CA CYS A 153 -13.17 -11.67 -1.48
C CYS A 153 -14.52 -12.31 -1.21
N ALA A 154 -15.40 -11.60 -0.50
CA ALA A 154 -16.79 -11.98 -0.44
C ALA A 154 -17.41 -11.87 -1.84
N CYS A 155 -18.03 -12.95 -2.33
CA CYS A 155 -18.91 -12.95 -3.49
C CYS A 155 -20.35 -13.26 -3.05
N GLU A 156 -21.32 -12.62 -3.69
CA GLU A 156 -22.73 -12.91 -3.44
C GLU A 156 -23.08 -14.32 -3.95
N GLY A 157 -23.53 -15.20 -3.05
CA GLY A 157 -24.10 -16.50 -3.40
C GLY A 157 -23.16 -17.70 -3.45
N GLU A 158 -21.87 -17.54 -3.13
CA GLU A 158 -20.90 -18.65 -3.07
C GLU A 158 -20.40 -18.88 -1.64
N ASN A 159 -20.40 -20.14 -1.20
CA ASN A 159 -20.01 -20.51 0.18
C ASN A 159 -18.50 -20.38 0.46
N ASN A 160 -17.66 -20.32 -0.58
CA ASN A 160 -16.21 -20.16 -0.48
C ASN A 160 -15.82 -19.01 -1.42
N GLY A 161 -15.47 -17.84 -0.87
CA GLY A 161 -15.13 -16.66 -1.65
C GLY A 161 -14.02 -16.88 -2.69
N VAL A 162 -13.86 -15.94 -3.62
CA VAL A 162 -12.75 -15.95 -4.58
C VAL A 162 -11.46 -15.54 -3.85
N GLY A 163 -10.40 -16.34 -3.95
CA GLY A 163 -9.10 -16.01 -3.32
C GLY A 163 -8.60 -14.63 -3.74
N LEU A 164 -8.03 -13.86 -2.80
CA LEU A 164 -7.71 -12.44 -3.02
C LEU A 164 -6.79 -12.23 -4.24
N GLY A 165 -5.83 -13.12 -4.47
CA GLY A 165 -4.96 -13.03 -5.67
C GLY A 165 -5.71 -13.07 -7.00
N GLU A 166 -6.76 -13.88 -7.09
CA GLU A 166 -7.63 -13.95 -8.28
C GLU A 166 -8.46 -12.67 -8.43
N CYS A 167 -8.98 -12.12 -7.33
CA CYS A 167 -9.66 -10.82 -7.35
C CYS A 167 -8.73 -9.69 -7.79
N LEU A 168 -7.54 -9.61 -7.19
CA LEU A 168 -6.54 -8.59 -7.51
C LEU A 168 -6.18 -8.65 -8.99
N ALA A 169 -5.95 -9.85 -9.53
CA ALA A 169 -5.70 -10.03 -10.96
C ALA A 169 -6.87 -9.60 -11.83
N THR A 170 -8.12 -9.85 -11.39
CA THR A 170 -9.35 -9.47 -12.12
C THR A 170 -9.54 -7.96 -12.18
N TYR A 171 -9.24 -7.24 -11.09
CA TYR A 171 -9.41 -5.78 -11.03
C TYR A 171 -8.20 -4.99 -11.52
N THR A 172 -7.07 -5.65 -11.80
CA THR A 172 -5.88 -4.99 -12.33
C THR A 172 -6.15 -4.44 -13.73
N ALA A 173 -5.99 -3.12 -13.90
CA ALA A 173 -6.10 -2.46 -15.19
C ALA A 173 -5.11 -1.30 -15.30
N VAL A 174 -4.74 -0.94 -16.54
CA VAL A 174 -3.94 0.26 -16.82
C VAL A 174 -4.69 1.49 -16.29
N GLY A 175 -4.01 2.35 -15.56
CA GLY A 175 -4.61 3.55 -14.97
C GLY A 175 -5.51 3.32 -13.76
N ASP A 176 -5.67 2.09 -13.27
CA ASP A 176 -6.39 1.81 -12.01
C ASP A 176 -5.42 1.53 -10.86
N SER A 177 -5.84 1.82 -9.62
CA SER A 177 -5.15 1.47 -8.40
C SER A 177 -6.02 0.58 -7.51
N LEU A 178 -5.39 -0.43 -6.92
CA LEU A 178 -6.00 -1.39 -6.00
C LEU A 178 -5.37 -1.20 -4.64
N TRP A 179 -6.19 -1.25 -3.59
CA TRP A 179 -5.80 -1.01 -2.21
C TRP A 179 -6.47 -2.04 -1.32
N TRP A 180 -5.72 -2.79 -0.53
CA TRP A 180 -6.31 -3.75 0.40
C TRP A 180 -5.61 -3.75 1.74
N SER A 181 -6.37 -4.17 2.76
CA SER A 181 -5.88 -4.22 4.13
C SER A 181 -6.62 -5.28 4.93
N GLU A 182 -5.95 -5.81 5.96
CA GLU A 182 -6.58 -6.60 7.02
C GLU A 182 -7.44 -5.74 7.97
N GLY A 183 -7.40 -4.42 7.81
CA GLY A 183 -8.24 -3.48 8.55
C GLY A 183 -7.63 -2.99 9.87
N SER A 184 -8.37 -2.10 10.52
CA SER A 184 -8.13 -1.57 11.87
C SER A 184 -9.46 -1.36 12.57
N ALA A 185 -9.46 -0.77 13.77
CA ALA A 185 -10.69 -0.45 14.49
C ALA A 185 -11.66 0.48 13.70
N ALA A 186 -11.14 1.29 12.78
CA ALA A 186 -11.95 2.22 11.97
C ALA A 186 -12.16 1.75 10.52
N VAL A 187 -11.46 0.69 10.10
CA VAL A 187 -11.44 0.22 8.71
C VAL A 187 -11.65 -1.29 8.71
N GLU A 188 -12.77 -1.75 8.18
CA GLU A 188 -13.01 -3.17 7.98
C GLU A 188 -12.02 -3.78 6.96
N PRO A 189 -11.69 -5.09 7.06
CA PRO A 189 -10.89 -5.78 6.05
C PRO A 189 -11.53 -5.64 4.66
N THR A 190 -10.81 -5.05 3.70
CA THR A 190 -11.40 -4.66 2.42
C THR A 190 -10.38 -4.60 1.29
N LEU A 191 -10.85 -4.85 0.06
CA LEU A 191 -10.21 -4.48 -1.20
C LEU A 191 -11.00 -3.31 -1.81
N ARG A 192 -10.30 -2.24 -2.19
CA ARG A 192 -10.86 -1.06 -2.84
C ARG A 192 -10.14 -0.80 -4.15
N VAL A 193 -10.93 -0.45 -5.17
CA VAL A 193 -10.45 -0.22 -6.54
C VAL A 193 -10.83 1.18 -6.97
N ALA A 194 -9.88 1.87 -7.58
CA ALA A 194 -9.94 3.28 -7.92
C ALA A 194 -9.39 3.50 -9.33
N THR A 195 -9.98 4.41 -10.09
CA THR A 195 -9.33 4.93 -11.31
C THR A 195 -8.40 6.08 -10.94
N GLY A 196 -7.17 6.01 -11.43
CA GLY A 196 -6.10 6.93 -11.04
C GLY A 196 -5.41 6.55 -9.74
N LEU A 197 -4.45 7.39 -9.33
CA LEU A 197 -3.96 7.44 -7.95
C LEU A 197 -5.08 7.92 -7.01
N LEU A 198 -4.85 7.79 -5.70
CA LEU A 198 -5.76 8.34 -4.70
C LEU A 198 -5.85 9.86 -4.84
N ASP A 199 -7.06 10.36 -4.95
CA ASP A 199 -7.36 11.76 -4.67
C ASP A 199 -7.52 11.97 -3.16
N GLY A 200 -7.74 13.23 -2.77
CA GLY A 200 -7.96 13.60 -1.37
C GLY A 200 -9.00 12.70 -0.69
N PRO A 201 -10.24 12.63 -1.20
CA PRO A 201 -11.32 11.88 -0.55
C PRO A 201 -11.02 10.38 -0.40
N ARG A 202 -10.47 9.73 -1.43
CA ARG A 202 -10.13 8.30 -1.37
C ARG A 202 -8.95 8.02 -0.46
N PHE A 203 -7.98 8.93 -0.35
CA PHE A 203 -6.94 8.82 0.67
C PHE A 203 -7.51 8.96 2.09
N ALA A 204 -8.41 9.92 2.32
CA ALA A 204 -9.03 10.10 3.63
C ALA A 204 -9.79 8.83 4.07
N ASP A 205 -10.48 8.19 3.12
CA ASP A 205 -11.13 6.90 3.35
C ASP A 205 -10.14 5.78 3.73
N LEU A 206 -8.83 5.89 3.47
CA LEU A 206 -7.86 4.89 3.99
C LEU A 206 -7.74 4.92 5.53
N LEU A 207 -8.20 5.98 6.19
CA LEU A 207 -8.11 6.16 7.64
C LEU A 207 -9.43 5.81 8.36
N ASP A 208 -10.53 5.62 7.64
CA ASP A 208 -11.89 5.46 8.19
C ASP A 208 -12.81 4.67 7.21
N ALA A 209 -14.09 4.55 7.53
CA ALA A 209 -15.10 4.04 6.62
C ALA A 209 -15.11 4.78 5.26
N ALA A 210 -15.23 4.00 4.18
CA ALA A 210 -15.28 4.54 2.81
C ALA A 210 -16.55 5.39 2.58
N ARG A 211 -16.38 6.58 2.01
CA ARG A 211 -17.48 7.49 1.61
C ARG A 211 -17.31 8.07 0.21
N ALA A 212 -16.10 8.02 -0.35
CA ALA A 212 -15.81 8.43 -1.71
C ALA A 212 -16.33 7.40 -2.73
N PRO A 213 -16.57 7.79 -3.99
CA PRO A 213 -16.92 6.85 -5.05
C PRO A 213 -15.70 5.98 -5.42
N TRP A 214 -15.71 4.73 -5.00
CA TRP A 214 -14.76 3.70 -5.44
C TRP A 214 -15.32 2.94 -6.64
N LYS A 215 -14.47 2.51 -7.57
CA LYS A 215 -14.87 1.64 -8.70
C LYS A 215 -15.38 0.29 -8.19
N ALA A 216 -14.77 -0.20 -7.13
CA ALA A 216 -15.26 -1.33 -6.35
C ALA A 216 -14.79 -1.21 -4.89
N ALA A 217 -15.60 -1.69 -3.95
CA ALA A 217 -15.24 -1.87 -2.55
C ALA A 217 -15.79 -3.23 -2.10
N ILE A 218 -14.89 -4.14 -1.74
CA ILE A 218 -15.18 -5.56 -1.56
C ILE A 218 -14.73 -5.94 -0.15
N ALA A 219 -15.59 -6.62 0.60
CA ALA A 219 -15.24 -7.13 1.92
C ALA A 219 -14.28 -8.32 1.78
N LEU A 220 -13.28 -8.39 2.67
CA LEU A 220 -12.35 -9.51 2.74
C LEU A 220 -12.64 -10.36 3.98
N HIS A 221 -12.52 -11.68 3.82
CA HIS A 221 -12.55 -12.63 4.93
C HIS A 221 -11.32 -13.53 4.85
N ARG A 222 -10.92 -14.07 6.00
CA ARG A 222 -9.81 -15.02 6.06
C ARG A 222 -10.24 -16.34 5.40
N ALA A 223 -9.41 -16.83 4.49
CA ALA A 223 -9.60 -18.10 3.78
C ALA A 223 -9.24 -19.30 4.65
#